data_AF-A0A536V3S5-F1
#
_entry.id   AF-A0A536V3S5-F1
#
_cell.length_a   1.000
_cell.length_b   1.000
_cell.length_c   1.000
_cell.angle_alpha   90.00
_cell.angle_beta   90.00
_cell.angle_gamma   90.00
#
_symmetry.space_group_name_H-M   'P 1'
#
loop_
_entity.id
_entity.type
_entity.pdbx_description
1 polymer ?
#
loop_
_entity_poly.entity_id
_entity_poly.type
_entity_poly.pdbx_seq_one_letter_code
_entity_poly.pdbx_strand_id
1 'polypeptide(L)'
;MATSIHPGVDQGLKPAAANFAGGTISCKCSDKKVTVSIKGQAAHNHVCGCTKCWKPSGALFSQIAVTPRENLKVTANEEKLKVVDPNATIKRYACKDCGVHMYGRI
;
A
#
# COMPACT_ATOMS: atom_id res chain seq x y z
N MET A 1 12.49 -19.96 17.60
CA MET A 1 12.44 -19.08 16.41
C MET A 1 11.15 -18.28 16.48
N ALA A 2 11.21 -16.96 16.34
CA ALA A 2 10.00 -16.14 16.32
C ALA A 2 9.37 -16.21 14.92
N THR A 3 8.08 -16.49 14.83
CA THR A 3 7.33 -16.46 13.57
C THR A 3 7.22 -15.01 13.10
N SER A 4 7.77 -14.68 11.93
CA SER A 4 7.64 -13.36 11.30
C SER A 4 6.37 -13.31 10.44
N ILE A 5 5.59 -12.25 10.59
CA ILE A 5 4.29 -12.02 9.91
C ILE A 5 4.45 -10.94 8.84
N HIS A 6 4.88 -9.75 9.28
CA HIS A 6 5.12 -8.59 8.43
C HIS A 6 5.98 -7.59 9.22
N PRO A 7 6.98 -6.93 8.60
CA PRO A 7 7.88 -6.00 9.29
C PRO A 7 7.16 -4.87 10.06
N GLY A 8 5.96 -4.50 9.61
CA GLY A 8 5.11 -3.49 10.26
C GLY A 8 4.44 -3.92 11.57
N VAL A 9 4.49 -5.21 11.93
CA VAL A 9 3.88 -5.74 13.18
C VAL A 9 4.82 -6.64 13.98
N ASP A 10 5.92 -7.12 13.39
CA ASP A 10 6.85 -8.05 14.03
C ASP A 10 7.50 -7.50 15.31
N GLN A 11 7.52 -6.18 15.49
CA GLN A 11 8.06 -5.48 16.67
C GLN A 11 6.95 -4.82 17.52
N GLY A 12 5.71 -5.28 17.36
CA GLY A 12 4.54 -4.71 18.02
C GLY A 12 3.81 -3.67 17.16
N LEU A 13 2.60 -3.31 17.61
CA LEU A 13 1.71 -2.38 16.89
C LEU A 13 1.98 -0.94 17.32
N LYS A 14 2.15 -0.05 16.33
CA LYS A 14 2.23 1.39 16.56
C LYS A 14 0.81 1.96 16.68
N PRO A 15 0.47 2.68 17.75
CA PRO A 15 -0.84 3.32 17.88
C PRO A 15 -1.01 4.42 16.84
N ALA A 16 -2.25 4.65 16.43
CA ALA A 16 -2.59 5.77 15.56
C ALA A 16 -2.45 7.10 16.29
N ALA A 17 -1.97 8.14 15.60
CA ALA A 17 -2.00 9.50 16.12
C ALA A 17 -3.41 10.10 16.01
N ALA A 18 -3.89 10.75 17.09
CA ALA A 18 -5.26 11.26 17.19
C ALA A 18 -5.62 12.25 16.08
N ASN A 19 -4.69 13.13 15.70
CA ASN A 19 -4.90 14.19 14.71
C ASN A 19 -4.12 13.93 13.41
N PHE A 20 -3.96 12.66 13.02
CA PHE A 20 -3.25 12.32 11.79
C PHE A 20 -4.04 12.80 10.55
N ALA A 21 -3.43 13.72 9.79
CA ALA A 21 -4.06 14.37 8.64
C ALA A 21 -3.78 13.69 7.29
N GLY A 22 -3.16 12.51 7.31
CA GLY A 22 -2.73 11.79 6.10
C GLY A 22 -1.24 11.94 5.83
N GLY A 23 -0.83 11.63 4.61
CA GLY A 23 0.57 11.63 4.24
C GLY A 23 0.81 11.25 2.78
N THR A 24 2.07 10.98 2.46
CA THR A 24 2.49 10.60 1.12
C THR A 24 3.14 9.22 1.16
N ILE A 25 2.77 8.36 0.21
CA ILE A 25 3.44 7.09 -0.03
C ILE A 25 4.19 7.14 -1.35
N SER A 26 5.32 6.44 -1.42
CA SER A 26 6.13 6.33 -2.63
C SER A 26 6.53 4.89 -2.90
N CYS A 27 6.67 4.54 -4.18
CA CYS A 27 7.17 3.22 -4.55
C CYS A 27 8.67 3.06 -4.22
N LYS A 28 9.21 1.85 -4.43
CA LYS A 28 10.60 1.49 -4.09
C LYS A 28 11.64 1.80 -5.18
N CYS A 29 11.30 2.54 -6.24
CA CYS A 29 12.29 2.94 -7.24
C CYS A 29 13.36 3.85 -6.62
N SER A 30 14.61 3.81 -7.10
CA SER A 30 15.66 4.73 -6.65
C SER A 30 15.43 6.16 -7.15
N ASP A 31 14.92 6.30 -8.38
CA ASP A 31 14.56 7.56 -9.03
C ASP A 31 13.15 7.47 -9.65
N LYS A 32 12.51 8.62 -9.91
CA LYS A 32 11.18 8.76 -10.51
C LYS A 32 10.15 7.84 -9.86
N LYS A 33 10.03 7.98 -8.53
CA LYS A 33 9.08 7.19 -7.73
C LYS A 33 7.65 7.56 -8.08
N VAL A 34 6.79 6.56 -8.20
CA VAL A 34 5.35 6.81 -8.15
C VAL A 34 5.05 7.35 -6.75
N THR A 35 4.36 8.49 -6.69
CA THR A 35 4.03 9.15 -5.44
C THR A 35 2.52 9.35 -5.36
N VAL A 36 1.94 9.03 -4.21
CA VAL A 36 0.51 9.14 -3.95
C VAL A 36 0.30 9.87 -2.64
N SER A 37 -0.49 10.95 -2.69
CA SER A 37 -0.98 11.65 -1.50
C SER A 37 -2.27 11.00 -1.02
N ILE A 38 -2.37 10.83 0.30
CA ILE A 38 -3.54 10.31 1.00
C ILE A 38 -3.95 11.35 2.04
N LYS A 39 -5.18 11.87 1.94
CA LYS A 39 -5.75 12.82 2.88
C LYS A 39 -6.46 12.09 4.03
N GLY A 40 -6.19 12.53 5.25
CA GLY A 40 -6.83 12.00 6.46
C GLY A 40 -6.31 10.64 6.91
N GLN A 41 -6.97 10.09 7.92
CA GLN A 41 -6.65 8.80 8.51
C GLN A 41 -7.16 7.65 7.64
N ALA A 42 -6.39 6.56 7.58
CA ALA A 42 -6.85 5.31 6.98
C ALA A 42 -7.70 4.51 7.99
N ALA A 43 -8.67 3.74 7.50
CA ALA A 43 -9.49 2.86 8.30
C ALA A 43 -9.13 1.39 8.07
N HIS A 44 -9.56 0.53 9.00
CA HIS A 44 -9.48 -0.93 8.90
C HIS A 44 -8.09 -1.47 8.50
N ASN A 45 -7.02 -0.89 9.04
CA ASN A 45 -5.67 -1.42 8.81
C ASN A 45 -5.54 -2.84 9.40
N HIS A 46 -5.08 -3.80 8.60
CA HIS A 46 -4.94 -5.20 9.01
C HIS A 46 -3.85 -5.91 8.22
N VAL A 47 -3.41 -7.05 8.75
CA VAL A 47 -2.58 -7.99 8.00
C VAL A 47 -3.47 -8.93 7.18
N CYS A 48 -3.12 -9.14 5.91
CA CYS A 48 -3.91 -9.92 4.96
C CYS A 48 -3.07 -11.04 4.35
N GLY A 49 -3.52 -12.29 4.54
CA GLY A 49 -2.85 -13.50 4.04
C GLY A 49 -3.20 -13.87 2.60
N CYS A 50 -4.08 -13.12 1.93
CA CYS A 50 -4.49 -13.48 0.56
C CYS A 50 -3.30 -13.39 -0.41
N THR A 51 -3.36 -14.18 -1.47
CA THR A 51 -2.31 -14.24 -2.50
C THR A 51 -2.24 -13.00 -3.39
N LYS A 52 -3.31 -12.19 -3.41
CA LYS A 52 -3.46 -11.09 -4.37
C LYS A 52 -2.88 -9.74 -3.90
N CYS A 53 -2.70 -9.54 -2.60
CA CYS A 53 -2.12 -8.31 -2.04
C CYS A 53 -0.59 -8.39 -1.99
N TRP A 54 0.04 -7.25 -2.29
CA TRP A 54 1.50 -7.12 -2.33
C TRP A 54 2.12 -7.33 -0.95
N LYS A 55 3.24 -8.05 -0.90
CA LYS A 55 4.00 -8.28 0.32
C LYS A 55 5.43 -7.80 0.10
N PRO A 56 6.08 -7.17 1.08
CA PRO A 56 7.52 -6.98 1.02
C PRO A 56 8.23 -8.34 1.00
N SER A 57 9.43 -8.38 0.42
CA SER A 57 10.25 -9.59 0.40
C SER A 57 10.41 -10.17 1.81
N GLY A 58 10.20 -11.48 1.94
CA GLY A 58 10.30 -12.22 3.21
C GLY A 58 9.05 -12.18 4.10
N ALA A 59 8.03 -11.37 3.82
CA ALA A 59 6.82 -11.31 4.64
C ALA A 59 5.77 -12.35 4.23
N LEU A 60 5.15 -12.99 5.22
CA LEU A 60 4.04 -13.94 5.02
C LEU A 60 2.71 -13.23 4.75
N PHE A 61 2.50 -12.06 5.35
CA PHE A 61 1.28 -11.26 5.21
C PHE A 61 1.55 -9.92 4.55
N SER A 62 0.55 -9.39 3.85
CA SER A 62 0.50 -7.99 3.45
C SER A 62 -0.02 -7.16 4.63
N GLN A 63 0.35 -5.89 4.75
CA GLN A 63 -0.38 -4.93 5.59
C GLN A 63 -1.16 -3.97 4.68
N ILE A 64 -2.47 -3.88 4.85
CA ILE A 64 -3.35 -3.04 4.02
C ILE A 64 -4.35 -2.28 4.88
N ALA A 65 -4.71 -1.09 4.43
CA ALA A 65 -5.77 -0.26 5.01
C ALA A 65 -6.65 0.29 3.88
N VAL A 66 -7.76 0.92 4.24
CA VAL A 66 -8.68 1.53 3.29
C VAL A 66 -8.85 3.02 3.57
N THR A 67 -9.13 3.78 2.52
CA THR A 67 -9.45 5.21 2.58
C THR A 67 -10.50 5.50 1.50
N PRO A 68 -11.35 6.53 1.67
CA PRO A 68 -12.21 7.01 0.59
C PRO A 68 -11.42 7.35 -0.67
N ARG A 69 -12.02 7.14 -1.84
CA ARG A 69 -11.35 7.30 -3.15
C ARG A 69 -10.89 8.74 -3.38
N GLU A 70 -11.72 9.68 -2.97
CA GLU A 70 -11.52 11.13 -3.05
C GLU A 70 -10.34 11.62 -2.21
N ASN A 71 -9.91 10.84 -1.21
CA ASN A 71 -8.76 11.17 -0.38
C ASN A 71 -7.43 10.75 -1.02
N LEU A 72 -7.45 10.02 -2.14
CA LEU A 72 -6.25 9.52 -2.79
C LEU A 72 -5.99 10.25 -4.10
N LYS A 73 -4.79 10.80 -4.27
CA LYS A 73 -4.33 11.43 -5.51
C LYS A 73 -2.91 10.97 -5.87
N VAL A 74 -2.72 10.50 -7.10
CA VAL A 74 -1.36 10.29 -7.65
C VAL A 74 -0.77 11.66 -7.94
N THR A 75 0.41 11.94 -7.40
CA THR A 75 1.06 13.25 -7.48
C THR A 75 2.33 13.25 -8.31
N ALA A 76 2.91 12.08 -8.61
CA ALA A 76 4.07 11.96 -9.50
C ALA A 76 4.15 10.59 -10.19
N ASN A 77 4.61 10.60 -11.44
CA ASN A 77 4.94 9.44 -12.27
C ASN A 77 3.78 8.42 -12.42
N GLU A 78 2.56 8.91 -12.64
CA GLU A 78 1.35 8.08 -12.79
C GLU A 78 1.46 7.11 -13.98
N GLU A 79 2.13 7.51 -15.05
CA GLU A 79 2.40 6.70 -16.23
C GLU A 79 3.17 5.40 -15.93
N LYS A 80 3.85 5.33 -14.77
CA LYS A 80 4.52 4.13 -14.28
C LYS A 80 3.58 3.14 -13.58
N LEU A 81 2.29 3.44 -13.46
CA LEU A 81 1.31 2.51 -12.90
C LEU A 81 0.76 1.58 -13.98
N LYS A 82 0.53 0.32 -13.60
CA LYS A 82 -0.23 -0.66 -14.38
C LYS A 82 -1.24 -1.37 -13.48
N VAL A 83 -2.38 -1.76 -14.06
CA VAL A 83 -3.31 -2.66 -13.39
C VAL A 83 -2.72 -4.08 -13.41
N VAL A 84 -2.65 -4.73 -12.25
CA VAL A 84 -2.06 -6.07 -12.11
C VAL A 84 -2.94 -7.14 -12.74
N ASP A 85 -4.24 -7.07 -12.49
CA ASP A 85 -5.25 -7.98 -13.03
C ASP A 85 -6.50 -7.15 -13.36
N PRO A 86 -6.83 -6.94 -14.65
CA PRO A 86 -7.98 -6.14 -15.05
C PRO A 86 -9.32 -6.82 -14.74
N ASN A 87 -9.33 -8.14 -14.52
CA ASN A 87 -10.53 -8.93 -14.21
C ASN A 87 -10.81 -9.02 -12.69
N ALA A 88 -9.89 -8.56 -11.85
CA ALA A 88 -10.11 -8.50 -10.40
C ALA A 88 -11.08 -7.38 -10.03
N THR A 89 -12.01 -7.67 -9.11
CA THR A 89 -12.91 -6.66 -8.51
C THR A 89 -12.13 -5.48 -7.92
N ILE A 90 -11.03 -5.76 -7.21
CA ILE A 90 -10.10 -4.74 -6.76
C ILE A 90 -8.97 -4.66 -7.79
N LYS A 91 -9.01 -3.63 -8.63
CA LYS A 91 -7.95 -3.30 -9.58
C LYS A 91 -6.77 -2.71 -8.82
N ARG A 92 -5.70 -3.49 -8.70
CA ARG A 92 -4.47 -3.11 -8.01
C ARG A 92 -3.54 -2.41 -8.98
N TYR A 93 -3.16 -1.17 -8.67
CA TYR A 93 -2.25 -0.36 -9.46
C TYR A 93 -0.84 -0.53 -8.91
N ALA A 94 0.03 -1.17 -9.68
CA ALA A 94 1.41 -1.44 -9.31
C ALA A 94 2.39 -0.62 -10.14
N CYS A 95 3.49 -0.20 -9.53
CA CYS A 95 4.61 0.39 -10.24
C CYS A 95 5.22 -0.65 -11.20
N LYS A 96 5.37 -0.28 -12.49
CA LYS A 96 5.93 -1.12 -13.55
C LYS A 96 7.35 -1.60 -13.25
N ASP A 97 8.15 -0.78 -12.57
CA ASP A 97 9.59 -1.04 -12.39
C ASP A 97 9.89 -1.85 -11.12
N CYS A 98 9.31 -1.47 -9.99
CA CYS A 98 9.61 -2.10 -8.69
C CYS A 98 8.51 -3.07 -8.19
N GLY A 99 7.41 -3.20 -8.92
CA GLY A 99 6.31 -4.12 -8.60
C GLY A 99 5.48 -3.76 -7.37
N VAL A 100 5.82 -2.70 -6.64
CA VAL A 100 5.06 -2.26 -5.45
C VAL A 100 3.65 -1.83 -5.87
N HIS A 101 2.65 -2.40 -5.20
CA HIS A 101 1.26 -1.93 -5.35
C HIS A 101 1.12 -0.60 -4.61
N MET A 102 0.70 0.43 -5.34
CA MET A 102 0.53 1.78 -4.79
C MET A 102 -0.87 2.00 -4.22
N TYR A 103 -1.91 1.45 -4.88
CA TYR A 103 -3.27 1.45 -4.37
C TYR A 103 -4.14 0.39 -5.06
N GLY A 104 -5.27 0.06 -4.46
CA GLY A 104 -6.34 -0.71 -5.08
C GLY A 104 -7.56 0.18 -5.29
N ARG A 105 -8.30 -0.03 -6.38
CA ARG A 105 -9.57 0.66 -6.65
C ARG A 105 -10.63 -0.36 -7.06
N ILE A 106 -11.81 -0.19 -6.48
CA ILE A 106 -13.05 -0.88 -6.87
C ILE A 106 -13.78 0.02 -7.85
#